data_AF-A0A1Y5TVF2-F1
#
_entry.id   AF-A0A1Y5TVF2-F1
#
_cell.length_a   1.000
_cell.length_b   1.000
_cell.length_c   1.000
_cell.angle_alpha   90.00
_cell.angle_beta   90.00
_cell.angle_gamma   90.00
#
_symmetry.space_group_name_H-M   'P 1'
#
loop_
_entity.id
_entity.type
_entity.pdbx_description
1 polymer ?
#
loop_
_entity_poly.entity_id
_entity_poly.type
_entity_poly.pdbx_seq_one_letter_code
_entity_poly.pdbx_strand_id
1 'polypeptide(L)'
;MTVQIRHTPLQYRAVGEIAAAMPGAVDVFRKYNVNFCCRGHLALDEAARQRGIETAELAAALDALEEMETVTGSPANWSSDALIDHIQTRFHETHRRELVELIELSRKVEAVHAEHPRVPRGLARLLRQLQGEIEVHMKKEELILFPAMRRRAGGGLDEPISRMRHEHGDHGDFLDQLATMTESFTTPDGACRSWQALYAGLAKFTGDMMDHVHLENFVLFPRYEEPATS
;
A
#
# COMPACT_ATOMS: atom_id res chain seq x y z
N MET A 1 1.11 -43.04 2.74
CA MET A 1 1.36 -42.12 3.87
C MET A 1 1.44 -40.72 3.30
N THR A 2 0.33 -39.98 3.35
CA THR A 2 0.25 -38.61 2.85
C THR A 2 0.91 -37.70 3.87
N VAL A 3 1.99 -37.02 3.47
CA VAL A 3 2.60 -35.97 4.30
C VAL A 3 1.58 -34.83 4.37
N GLN A 4 0.90 -34.68 5.52
CA GLN A 4 0.20 -33.44 5.83
C GLN A 4 1.26 -32.36 5.97
N ILE A 5 1.44 -31.57 4.90
CA ILE A 5 2.18 -30.30 4.99
C ILE A 5 1.41 -29.45 6.00
N ARG A 6 2.04 -29.16 7.14
CA ARG A 6 1.46 -28.25 8.13
C ARG A 6 1.40 -26.86 7.50
N HIS A 7 0.24 -26.49 6.94
CA HIS A 7 -0.02 -25.11 6.58
C HIS A 7 -0.12 -24.31 7.88
N THR A 8 0.68 -23.24 7.99
CA THR A 8 0.54 -22.26 9.07
C THR A 8 -0.90 -21.74 9.05
N PRO A 9 -1.66 -21.83 10.16
CA PRO A 9 -3.02 -21.30 10.24
C PRO A 9 -3.07 -19.84 9.79
N LEU A 10 -4.13 -19.46 9.07
CA LEU A 10 -4.27 -18.13 8.45
C LEU A 10 -4.00 -16.98 9.43
N GLN A 11 -4.47 -17.12 10.67
CA GLN A 11 -4.29 -16.14 11.76
C GLN A 11 -2.82 -15.81 12.09
N TYR A 12 -1.88 -16.72 11.80
CA TYR A 12 -0.45 -16.54 12.07
C TYR A 12 0.38 -16.24 10.82
N ARG A 13 -0.26 -16.12 9.66
CA ARG A 13 0.41 -15.72 8.42
C ARG A 13 0.54 -14.20 8.35
N ALA A 14 1.62 -13.75 7.74
CA ALA A 14 1.88 -12.33 7.55
C ALA A 14 0.86 -11.74 6.56
N VAL A 15 0.23 -10.61 6.89
CA VAL A 15 -0.85 -10.03 6.06
C VAL A 15 -0.38 -9.65 4.65
N GLY A 16 0.89 -9.30 4.48
CA GLY A 16 1.48 -9.05 3.17
C GLY A 16 1.63 -10.32 2.34
N GLU A 17 1.98 -11.45 2.96
CA GLU A 17 2.01 -12.75 2.26
C GLU A 17 0.61 -13.21 1.87
N ILE A 18 -0.39 -12.97 2.74
CA ILE A 18 -1.79 -13.28 2.43
C ILE A 18 -2.23 -12.44 1.23
N ALA A 19 -1.96 -11.13 1.23
CA ALA A 19 -2.31 -10.23 0.12
C ALA A 19 -1.67 -10.66 -1.22
N ALA A 20 -0.43 -11.16 -1.18
CA ALA A 20 0.27 -11.61 -2.38
C ALA A 20 -0.25 -12.97 -2.90
N ALA A 21 -0.64 -13.87 -2.00
CA ALA A 21 -1.03 -15.24 -2.33
C ALA A 21 -2.53 -15.40 -2.64
N MET A 22 -3.39 -14.53 -2.10
CA MET A 22 -4.84 -14.67 -2.15
C MET A 22 -5.48 -13.53 -2.97
N PRO A 23 -5.98 -13.81 -4.19
CA PRO A 23 -6.75 -12.85 -4.97
C PRO A 23 -7.92 -12.27 -4.15
N GLY A 24 -8.11 -10.95 -4.19
CA GLY A 24 -9.17 -10.27 -3.44
C GLY A 24 -8.83 -9.95 -1.97
N ALA A 25 -7.75 -10.51 -1.40
CA ALA A 25 -7.38 -10.24 -0.01
C ALA A 25 -7.02 -8.77 0.24
N VAL A 26 -6.45 -8.10 -0.77
CA VAL A 26 -6.19 -6.64 -0.76
C VAL A 26 -7.46 -5.84 -0.47
N ASP A 27 -8.59 -6.19 -1.12
CA ASP A 27 -9.84 -5.47 -0.95
C ASP A 27 -10.48 -5.74 0.43
N VAL A 28 -10.33 -6.96 0.94
CA VAL A 28 -10.68 -7.30 2.32
C VAL A 28 -9.86 -6.45 3.30
N PHE A 29 -8.54 -6.41 3.15
CA PHE A 29 -7.69 -5.61 4.03
C PHE A 29 -8.02 -4.12 3.98
N ARG A 30 -8.30 -3.57 2.79
CA ARG A 30 -8.76 -2.17 2.65
C ARG A 30 -10.06 -1.91 3.41
N LYS A 31 -11.06 -2.80 3.28
CA LYS A 31 -12.34 -2.68 3.98
C LYS A 31 -12.15 -2.60 5.50
N TYR A 32 -11.20 -3.36 6.03
CA TYR A 32 -10.88 -3.41 7.46
C TYR A 32 -9.74 -2.45 7.88
N ASN A 33 -9.28 -1.58 6.97
CA ASN A 33 -8.14 -0.69 7.17
C ASN A 33 -6.87 -1.44 7.64
N VAL A 34 -6.61 -2.66 7.22
CA VAL A 34 -5.38 -3.40 7.56
C VAL A 34 -4.24 -2.94 6.65
N ASN A 35 -3.09 -2.58 7.25
CA ASN A 35 -1.90 -2.13 6.51
C ASN A 35 -1.07 -3.34 6.04
N PHE A 36 -1.47 -3.93 4.91
CA PHE A 36 -0.84 -5.13 4.33
C PHE A 36 0.44 -4.86 3.54
N CYS A 37 0.74 -3.60 3.23
CA CYS A 37 1.86 -3.20 2.38
C CYS A 37 3.10 -2.78 3.20
N CYS A 38 2.98 -1.78 4.08
CA CYS A 38 4.11 -1.25 4.86
C CYS A 38 4.32 -2.05 6.15
N ARG A 39 3.23 -2.57 6.73
CA ARG A 39 3.25 -3.42 7.93
C ARG A 39 2.92 -4.88 7.61
N GLY A 40 3.22 -5.29 6.38
CA GLY A 40 2.82 -6.60 5.87
C GLY A 40 3.43 -7.81 6.58
N HIS A 41 4.49 -7.62 7.37
CA HIS A 41 5.11 -8.66 8.20
C HIS A 41 4.29 -9.03 9.44
N LEU A 42 3.31 -8.21 9.85
CA LEU A 42 2.45 -8.52 10.98
C LEU A 42 1.59 -9.74 10.68
N ALA A 43 1.47 -10.63 11.67
CA ALA A 43 0.50 -11.71 11.62
C ALA A 43 -0.93 -11.17 11.55
N LEU A 44 -1.84 -11.91 10.92
CA LEU A 44 -3.23 -11.50 10.74
C LEU A 44 -3.94 -11.17 12.06
N ASP A 45 -3.67 -11.94 13.11
CA ASP A 45 -4.24 -11.73 14.44
C ASP A 45 -3.78 -10.41 15.07
N GLU A 46 -2.49 -10.11 14.97
CA GLU A 46 -1.91 -8.87 15.45
C GLU A 46 -2.41 -7.67 14.65
N ALA A 47 -2.52 -7.80 13.32
CA ALA A 47 -3.07 -6.76 12.46
C ALA A 47 -4.54 -6.46 12.78
N ALA A 48 -5.36 -7.50 13.03
CA ALA A 48 -6.75 -7.35 13.45
C ALA A 48 -6.85 -6.65 14.82
N ARG A 49 -6.04 -7.08 15.78
CA ARG A 49 -5.98 -6.50 17.13
C ARG A 49 -5.63 -5.01 17.10
N GLN A 50 -4.67 -4.59 16.27
CA GLN A 50 -4.31 -3.17 16.12
C GLN A 50 -5.44 -2.32 15.55
N ARG A 51 -6.38 -2.93 14.82
CA ARG A 51 -7.56 -2.25 14.25
C ARG A 51 -8.81 -2.41 15.10
N GLY A 52 -8.73 -3.11 16.24
CA GLY A 52 -9.87 -3.37 17.12
C GLY A 52 -10.91 -4.31 16.50
N ILE A 53 -10.48 -5.22 15.62
CA ILE A 53 -11.34 -6.18 14.91
C ILE A 53 -11.10 -7.57 15.49
N GLU A 54 -12.16 -8.39 15.57
CA GLU A 54 -12.02 -9.80 15.93
C GLU A 54 -11.28 -10.56 14.82
N THR A 55 -10.19 -11.23 15.16
CA THR A 55 -9.40 -12.02 14.19
C THR A 55 -10.25 -13.02 13.41
N ALA A 56 -11.26 -13.61 14.05
CA ALA A 56 -12.17 -14.55 13.42
C ALA A 56 -13.05 -13.91 12.33
N GLU A 57 -13.46 -12.65 12.50
CA GLU A 57 -14.22 -11.90 11.49
C GLU A 57 -13.37 -11.65 10.24
N LEU A 58 -12.12 -11.22 10.45
CA LEU A 58 -11.20 -10.98 9.35
C LEU A 58 -10.80 -12.28 8.63
N ALA A 59 -10.55 -13.36 9.39
CA ALA A 59 -10.25 -14.67 8.82
C ALA A 59 -11.43 -15.21 8.00
N ALA A 60 -12.66 -15.12 8.50
CA ALA A 60 -13.84 -15.56 7.76
C ALA A 60 -14.05 -14.78 6.45
N ALA A 61 -13.75 -13.47 6.45
CA ALA A 61 -13.83 -12.65 5.24
C ALA A 61 -12.79 -13.06 4.18
N LEU A 62 -11.61 -13.54 4.60
CA LEU A 62 -10.57 -14.06 3.72
C LEU A 62 -10.90 -15.47 3.22
N ASP A 63 -11.38 -16.36 4.11
CA ASP A 63 -11.78 -17.72 3.74
C ASP A 63 -12.88 -17.72 2.66
N ALA A 64 -13.80 -16.74 2.71
CA ALA A 64 -14.84 -16.56 1.69
C ALA A 64 -14.29 -16.24 0.29
N LEU A 65 -13.04 -15.80 0.16
CA LEU A 65 -12.38 -15.57 -1.13
C LEU A 65 -11.83 -16.85 -1.75
N GLU A 66 -11.43 -17.85 -0.95
CA GLU A 66 -10.91 -19.13 -1.45
C GLU A 66 -11.99 -19.93 -2.19
N GLU A 67 -13.27 -19.66 -1.92
CA GLU A 67 -14.42 -20.24 -2.62
C GLU A 67 -14.68 -19.61 -4.00
N MET A 68 -14.03 -18.48 -4.31
CA MET A 68 -14.17 -17.76 -5.59
C MET A 68 -13.01 -18.12 -6.55
N GLU A 69 -13.35 -18.48 -7.78
CA GLU A 69 -12.44 -19.01 -8.80
C GLU A 69 -11.20 -18.12 -9.05
N THR A 70 -10.03 -18.74 -9.21
CA THR A 70 -8.75 -18.04 -9.39
C THR A 70 -8.77 -17.11 -10.61
N VAL A 71 -8.66 -15.81 -10.38
CA VAL A 71 -8.48 -14.83 -11.45
C VAL A 71 -7.14 -15.09 -12.16
N THR A 72 -7.23 -15.48 -13.44
CA THR A 72 -6.06 -15.60 -14.31
C THR A 72 -5.53 -14.20 -14.63
N GLY A 73 -4.23 -13.96 -14.42
CA GLY A 73 -3.57 -12.68 -14.71
C GLY A 73 -2.97 -11.91 -13.52
N SER A 74 -2.82 -12.53 -12.34
CA SER A 74 -2.18 -11.89 -11.17
C SER A 74 -0.77 -11.34 -11.51
N PRO A 75 -0.43 -10.09 -11.07
CA PRO A 75 0.92 -9.53 -11.19
C PRO A 75 2.03 -10.42 -10.60
N ALA A 76 1.68 -11.31 -9.65
CA ALA A 76 2.58 -12.31 -9.10
C ALA A 76 3.26 -13.18 -10.19
N ASN A 77 2.57 -13.42 -11.31
CA ASN A 77 3.05 -14.26 -12.41
C ASN A 77 3.86 -13.51 -13.47
N TRP A 78 4.03 -12.19 -13.36
CA TRP A 78 4.76 -11.41 -14.35
C TRP A 78 6.27 -11.54 -14.18
N SER A 79 7.03 -11.35 -15.27
CA SER A 79 8.49 -11.21 -15.17
C SER A 79 8.85 -9.96 -14.36
N SER A 80 10.05 -9.93 -13.77
CA SER A 80 10.49 -8.76 -13.01
C SER A 80 10.55 -7.51 -13.87
N ASP A 81 10.96 -7.61 -15.14
CA ASP A 81 10.99 -6.48 -16.07
C ASP A 81 9.60 -5.91 -16.30
N ALA A 82 8.61 -6.76 -16.57
CA ALA A 82 7.23 -6.35 -16.77
C ALA A 82 6.61 -5.74 -15.50
N LEU A 83 6.97 -6.27 -14.33
CA LEU A 83 6.51 -5.73 -13.05
C LEU A 83 7.13 -4.36 -12.76
N ILE A 84 8.43 -4.18 -13.04
CA ILE A 84 9.12 -2.89 -12.94
C ILE A 84 8.48 -1.87 -13.88
N ASP A 85 8.28 -2.22 -15.17
CA ASP A 85 7.64 -1.32 -16.14
C ASP A 85 6.24 -0.92 -15.67
N HIS A 86 5.48 -1.88 -15.13
CA HIS A 86 4.17 -1.59 -14.56
C HIS A 86 4.26 -0.65 -13.36
N ILE A 87 5.18 -0.89 -12.41
CA ILE A 87 5.38 -0.04 -11.24
C ILE A 87 5.64 1.41 -11.65
N GLN A 88 6.57 1.61 -12.59
CA GLN A 88 6.92 2.95 -13.08
C GLN A 88 5.74 3.64 -13.78
N THR A 89 5.08 2.95 -14.71
CA THR A 89 4.04 3.55 -15.55
C THR A 89 2.69 3.68 -14.84
N ARG A 90 2.25 2.63 -14.13
CA ARG A 90 0.95 2.61 -13.45
C ARG A 90 0.97 3.41 -12.17
N PHE A 91 2.05 3.33 -11.40
CA PHE A 91 2.12 3.91 -10.05
C PHE A 91 2.97 5.18 -10.02
N HIS A 92 4.27 5.13 -10.35
CA HIS A 92 5.16 6.30 -10.15
C HIS A 92 4.69 7.54 -10.94
N GLU A 93 4.42 7.39 -12.24
CA GLU A 93 3.91 8.46 -13.08
C GLU A 93 2.55 8.99 -12.59
N THR A 94 1.69 8.09 -12.11
CA THR A 94 0.37 8.43 -11.56
C THR A 94 0.48 9.20 -10.27
N HIS A 95 1.32 8.77 -9.32
CA HIS A 95 1.53 9.46 -8.05
C HIS A 95 2.06 10.88 -8.25
N ARG A 96 3.03 11.07 -9.16
CA ARG A 96 3.56 12.39 -9.51
C ARG A 96 2.48 13.35 -9.98
N ARG A 97 1.59 12.89 -10.86
CA ARG A 97 0.47 13.69 -11.37
C ARG A 97 -0.55 13.97 -10.27
N GLU A 98 -1.00 12.93 -9.57
CA GLU A 98 -2.11 13.03 -8.61
C GLU A 98 -1.75 13.89 -7.40
N LEU A 99 -0.53 13.81 -6.89
CA LEU A 99 -0.14 14.64 -5.75
C LEU A 99 -0.18 16.13 -6.07
N VAL A 100 0.18 16.54 -7.29
CA VAL A 100 0.08 17.95 -7.70
C VAL A 100 -1.38 18.41 -7.59
N GLU A 101 -2.30 17.65 -8.18
CA GLU A 101 -3.73 17.97 -8.17
C GLU A 101 -4.32 17.95 -6.75
N LEU A 102 -3.97 16.96 -5.93
CA LEU A 102 -4.44 16.82 -4.54
C LEU A 102 -3.93 17.95 -3.66
N ILE A 103 -2.68 18.40 -3.83
CA ILE A 103 -2.12 19.54 -3.09
C ILE A 103 -2.89 20.83 -3.42
N GLU A 104 -3.18 21.06 -4.70
CA GLU A 104 -3.95 22.25 -5.14
C GLU A 104 -5.37 22.23 -4.59
N LEU A 105 -6.04 21.08 -4.69
CA LEU A 105 -7.40 20.93 -4.22
C LEU A 105 -7.49 21.03 -2.69
N SER A 106 -6.50 20.50 -1.96
CA SER A 106 -6.39 20.67 -0.50
C SER A 106 -6.25 22.15 -0.12
N ARG A 107 -5.37 22.91 -0.79
CA ARG A 107 -5.22 24.36 -0.53
C ARG A 107 -6.54 25.09 -0.72
N LYS A 108 -7.28 24.76 -1.77
CA LYS A 108 -8.59 25.36 -2.05
C LYS A 108 -9.61 25.05 -0.96
N VAL A 109 -9.71 23.79 -0.55
CA VAL A 109 -10.63 23.36 0.52
C VAL A 109 -10.28 24.04 1.83
N GLU A 110 -9.01 24.05 2.22
CA GLU A 110 -8.53 24.71 3.43
C GLU A 110 -8.83 26.22 3.43
N ALA A 111 -8.64 26.91 2.29
CA ALA A 111 -8.90 28.34 2.19
C ALA A 111 -10.39 28.69 2.21
N VAL A 112 -11.22 27.98 1.42
CA VAL A 112 -12.66 28.27 1.30
C VAL A 112 -13.42 27.89 2.57
N HIS A 113 -12.99 26.83 3.25
CA HIS A 113 -13.66 26.30 4.43
C HIS A 113 -12.88 26.55 5.73
N ALA A 114 -12.04 27.60 5.78
CA ALA A 114 -11.15 27.88 6.91
C ALA A 114 -11.89 27.90 8.28
N GLU A 115 -13.12 28.41 8.30
CA GLU A 115 -13.97 28.50 9.49
C GLU A 115 -14.81 27.24 9.77
N HIS A 116 -14.81 26.26 8.87
CA HIS A 116 -15.55 25.02 9.07
C HIS A 116 -14.83 24.14 10.11
N PRO A 117 -15.50 23.64 11.16
CA PRO A 117 -14.84 22.93 12.26
C PRO A 117 -14.14 21.64 11.82
N ARG A 118 -14.63 21.00 10.75
CA ARG A 118 -14.04 19.78 10.18
C ARG A 118 -13.03 20.02 9.04
N VAL A 119 -12.63 21.26 8.77
CA VAL A 119 -11.67 21.53 7.68
C VAL A 119 -10.33 20.83 7.97
N PRO A 120 -9.73 20.10 7.00
CA PRO A 120 -8.51 19.33 7.24
C PRO A 120 -7.28 20.24 7.24
N ARG A 121 -7.15 21.08 8.28
CA ARG A 121 -6.11 22.10 8.40
C ARG A 121 -4.72 21.47 8.32
N GLY A 122 -3.89 21.96 7.41
CA GLY A 122 -2.51 21.49 7.21
C GLY A 122 -2.37 20.33 6.23
N LEU A 123 -3.46 19.83 5.65
CA LEU A 123 -3.43 18.70 4.71
C LEU A 123 -2.56 19.01 3.48
N ALA A 124 -2.63 20.21 2.92
CA ALA A 124 -1.80 20.61 1.79
C ALA A 124 -0.31 20.66 2.13
N ARG A 125 0.04 20.90 3.40
CA ARG A 125 1.43 20.87 3.86
C ARG A 125 1.90 19.41 3.98
N LEU A 126 1.08 18.54 4.56
CA LEU A 126 1.37 17.11 4.67
C LEU A 126 1.57 16.47 3.29
N LEU A 127 0.67 16.75 2.34
CA LEU A 127 0.77 16.24 0.96
C LEU A 127 2.03 16.74 0.24
N ARG A 128 2.45 17.99 0.46
CA ARG A 128 3.72 18.50 -0.08
C ARG A 128 4.94 17.80 0.50
N GLN A 129 4.91 17.49 1.79
CA GLN A 129 5.99 16.74 2.43
C GLN A 129 6.04 15.32 1.84
N LEU A 130 4.91 14.62 1.81
CA LEU A 130 4.80 13.29 1.21
C LEU A 130 5.29 13.28 -0.25
N GLN A 131 4.90 14.28 -1.06
CA GLN A 131 5.38 14.42 -2.44
C GLN A 131 6.91 14.48 -2.53
N GLY A 132 7.57 15.20 -1.63
CA GLY A 132 9.02 15.28 -1.58
C GLY A 132 9.67 13.94 -1.25
N GLU A 133 9.17 13.27 -0.21
CA GLU A 133 9.68 11.95 0.22
C GLU A 133 9.51 10.90 -0.87
N ILE A 134 8.30 10.75 -1.43
CA ILE A 134 8.07 9.72 -2.45
C ILE A 134 8.82 10.01 -3.75
N GLU A 135 9.01 11.27 -4.12
CA GLU A 135 9.76 11.61 -5.34
C GLU A 135 11.25 11.27 -5.21
N VAL A 136 11.83 11.49 -4.04
CA VAL A 136 13.21 11.07 -3.74
C VAL A 136 13.31 9.55 -3.73
N HIS A 137 12.35 8.87 -3.11
CA HIS A 137 12.28 7.42 -3.06
C HIS A 137 12.18 6.79 -4.46
N MET A 138 11.16 7.16 -5.24
CA MET A 138 10.94 6.65 -6.60
C MET A 138 12.17 6.89 -7.50
N LYS A 139 12.90 8.00 -7.32
CA LYS A 139 14.16 8.24 -8.05
C LYS A 139 15.27 7.26 -7.68
N LYS A 140 15.40 6.87 -6.41
CA LYS A 140 16.37 5.84 -6.01
C LYS A 140 16.04 4.52 -6.71
N GLU A 141 14.75 4.20 -6.82
CA GLU A 141 14.32 2.99 -7.48
C GLU A 141 14.58 3.04 -8.99
N GLU A 142 14.07 4.06 -9.66
CA GLU A 142 14.15 4.23 -11.11
C GLU A 142 15.59 4.37 -11.62
N LEU A 143 16.46 5.04 -10.86
CA LEU A 143 17.83 5.36 -11.31
C LEU A 143 18.85 4.34 -10.82
N ILE A 144 18.60 3.66 -9.70
CA ILE A 144 19.58 2.79 -9.04
C ILE A 144 19.06 1.36 -8.90
N LEU A 145 17.97 1.16 -8.15
CA LEU A 145 17.52 -0.19 -7.77
C LEU A 145 16.99 -0.99 -8.95
N PHE A 146 16.02 -0.47 -9.70
CA PHE A 146 15.43 -1.15 -10.86
C PHE A 146 16.48 -1.42 -11.95
N PRO A 147 17.37 -0.49 -12.33
CA PRO A 147 18.47 -0.81 -13.23
C PRO A 147 19.39 -1.92 -12.69
N ALA A 148 19.65 -1.96 -11.38
CA ALA A 148 20.45 -3.02 -10.76
C ALA A 148 19.73 -4.38 -10.79
N MET A 149 18.41 -4.40 -10.61
CA MET A 149 17.55 -5.59 -10.72
C MET A 149 17.51 -6.14 -12.15
N ARG A 150 17.40 -5.27 -13.16
CA ARG A 150 17.41 -5.68 -14.58
C ARG A 150 18.74 -6.30 -15.04
N ARG A 151 19.85 -5.93 -14.40
CA ARG A 151 21.19 -6.44 -14.76
C ARG A 151 21.55 -7.77 -14.08
N ARG A 152 20.71 -8.29 -13.18
CA ARG A 152 20.99 -9.51 -12.41
C ARG A 152 19.85 -10.51 -12.52
N ALA A 153 20.20 -11.79 -12.41
CA ALA A 153 19.21 -12.88 -12.42
C ALA A 153 18.50 -13.11 -11.07
N GLY A 154 18.90 -12.40 -10.01
CA GLY A 154 18.40 -12.52 -8.63
C GLY A 154 19.49 -12.22 -7.60
N GLY A 155 19.11 -12.19 -6.31
CA GLY A 155 20.00 -12.12 -5.15
C GLY A 155 20.85 -10.84 -4.96
N GLY A 156 21.45 -10.74 -3.77
CA GLY A 156 22.45 -9.72 -3.41
C GLY A 156 21.98 -8.27 -3.47
N LEU A 157 20.69 -8.02 -3.21
CA LEU A 157 20.10 -6.69 -3.06
C LEU A 157 19.45 -6.47 -1.68
N ASP A 158 19.75 -7.34 -0.70
CA ASP A 158 19.13 -7.34 0.62
C ASP A 158 19.25 -5.98 1.33
N GLU A 159 20.46 -5.40 1.33
CA GLU A 159 20.72 -4.11 1.98
C GLU A 159 19.97 -2.92 1.30
N PRO A 160 20.05 -2.71 -0.03
CA PRO A 160 19.26 -1.65 -0.66
C PRO A 160 17.76 -1.89 -0.57
N ILE A 161 17.27 -3.14 -0.64
CA ILE A 161 15.85 -3.48 -0.46
C ILE A 161 15.39 -3.16 0.97
N SER A 162 16.20 -3.49 1.98
CA SER A 162 15.90 -3.18 3.38
C SER A 162 15.73 -1.67 3.59
N ARG A 163 16.57 -0.84 2.95
CA ARG A 163 16.40 0.62 2.96
C ARG A 163 15.10 1.07 2.30
N MET A 164 14.74 0.50 1.15
CA MET A 164 13.47 0.86 0.49
C MET A 164 12.27 0.49 1.37
N ARG A 165 12.30 -0.68 2.03
CA ARG A 165 11.27 -1.09 2.99
C ARG A 165 11.17 -0.17 4.22
N HIS A 166 12.29 0.39 4.67
CA HIS A 166 12.26 1.39 5.73
C HIS A 166 11.51 2.66 5.28
N GLU A 167 11.85 3.17 4.09
CA GLU A 167 11.18 4.32 3.47
C GLU A 167 9.68 4.04 3.22
N HIS A 168 9.32 2.81 2.84
CA HIS A 168 7.92 2.37 2.75
C HIS A 168 7.19 2.44 4.11
N GLY A 169 7.87 2.11 5.20
CA GLY A 169 7.36 2.29 6.55
C GLY A 169 7.01 3.75 6.83
N ASP A 170 7.93 4.66 6.54
CA ASP A 170 7.74 6.11 6.71
C ASP A 170 6.59 6.63 5.84
N HIS A 171 6.48 6.18 4.59
CA HIS A 171 5.35 6.50 3.71
C HIS A 171 4.02 5.99 4.28
N GLY A 172 4.01 4.81 4.89
CA GLY A 172 2.85 4.25 5.59
C GLY A 172 2.35 5.16 6.70
N ASP A 173 3.27 5.75 7.48
CA ASP A 173 2.92 6.67 8.56
C ASP A 173 2.33 8.00 8.04
N PHE A 174 2.68 8.44 6.82
CA PHE A 174 1.97 9.53 6.15
C PHE A 174 0.55 9.14 5.77
N LEU A 175 0.33 7.93 5.26
CA LEU A 175 -1.02 7.46 4.89
C LEU A 175 -1.94 7.36 6.12
N ASP A 176 -1.42 6.88 7.25
CA ASP A 176 -2.16 6.83 8.51
C ASP A 176 -2.52 8.26 9.01
N GLN A 177 -1.62 9.23 8.82
CA GLN A 177 -1.92 10.65 9.10
C GLN A 177 -3.00 11.20 8.16
N LEU A 178 -2.95 10.89 6.87
CA LEU A 178 -3.98 11.31 5.91
C LEU A 178 -5.36 10.78 6.31
N ALA A 179 -5.45 9.49 6.64
CA ALA A 179 -6.68 8.87 7.11
C ALA A 179 -7.19 9.56 8.38
N THR A 180 -6.31 9.81 9.36
CA THR A 180 -6.67 10.48 10.62
C THR A 180 -7.21 11.90 10.38
N MET A 181 -6.51 12.71 9.59
CA MET A 181 -6.90 14.09 9.30
C MET A 181 -8.21 14.22 8.52
N THR A 182 -8.62 13.15 7.84
CA THR A 182 -9.78 13.16 6.94
C THR A 182 -10.93 12.28 7.43
N GLU A 183 -10.86 11.76 8.66
CA GLU A 183 -11.83 10.81 9.21
C GLU A 183 -12.03 9.62 8.26
N SER A 184 -10.92 9.00 7.84
CA SER A 184 -10.86 7.95 6.82
C SER A 184 -11.51 8.38 5.50
N PHE A 185 -11.16 9.59 5.04
CA PHE A 185 -11.70 10.18 3.81
C PHE A 185 -13.21 10.37 3.82
N THR A 186 -13.82 10.54 4.99
CA THR A 186 -15.26 10.80 5.15
C THR A 186 -15.55 12.29 5.16
N THR A 187 -16.26 12.80 4.16
CA THR A 187 -16.63 14.23 4.12
C THR A 187 -17.74 14.60 5.10
N PRO A 188 -17.82 15.88 5.52
CA PRO A 188 -18.96 16.36 6.30
C PRO A 188 -20.25 16.43 5.49
N ASP A 189 -21.39 16.40 6.18
CA ASP A 189 -22.68 16.66 5.58
C ASP A 189 -22.68 18.03 4.88
N GLY A 190 -23.18 18.06 3.65
CA GLY A 190 -23.19 19.28 2.85
C GLY A 190 -21.82 19.72 2.32
N ALA A 191 -20.78 18.88 2.40
CA ALA A 191 -19.48 19.17 1.80
C ALA A 191 -19.61 19.55 0.33
N CYS A 192 -18.89 20.59 -0.09
CA CYS A 192 -18.92 21.02 -1.48
C CYS A 192 -18.25 19.98 -2.39
N ARG A 193 -18.54 20.05 -3.70
CA ARG A 193 -17.98 19.12 -4.69
C ARG A 193 -16.46 19.05 -4.68
N SER A 194 -15.76 20.17 -4.42
CA SER A 194 -14.30 20.18 -4.35
C SER A 194 -13.77 19.41 -3.14
N TRP A 195 -14.47 19.43 -2.01
CA TRP A 195 -14.08 18.65 -0.82
C TRP A 195 -14.37 17.16 -1.04
N GLN A 196 -15.53 16.82 -1.61
CA GLN A 196 -15.84 15.44 -2.00
C GLN A 196 -14.81 14.87 -2.98
N ALA A 197 -14.45 15.64 -4.01
CA ALA A 197 -13.42 15.25 -4.97
C ALA A 197 -12.04 15.07 -4.31
N LEU A 198 -11.68 15.93 -3.35
CA LEU A 198 -10.43 15.80 -2.60
C LEU A 198 -10.36 14.47 -1.85
N TYR A 199 -11.40 14.15 -1.10
CA TYR A 199 -11.39 12.94 -0.27
C TYR A 199 -11.48 11.67 -1.10
N ALA A 200 -12.25 11.68 -2.20
CA ALA A 200 -12.26 10.59 -3.17
C ALA A 200 -10.87 10.39 -3.81
N GLY A 201 -10.21 11.48 -4.20
CA GLY A 201 -8.85 11.44 -4.77
C GLY A 201 -7.81 10.94 -3.76
N LEU A 202 -7.90 11.35 -2.50
CA LEU A 202 -7.01 10.87 -1.43
C LEU A 202 -7.22 9.39 -1.12
N ALA A 203 -8.47 8.93 -1.09
CA ALA A 203 -8.78 7.51 -0.90
C ALA A 203 -8.20 6.67 -2.04
N LYS A 204 -8.37 7.12 -3.29
CA LYS A 204 -7.80 6.48 -4.48
C LYS A 204 -6.27 6.47 -4.41
N PHE A 205 -5.63 7.61 -4.15
CA PHE A 205 -4.18 7.72 -4.05
C PHE A 205 -3.62 6.81 -2.95
N THR A 206 -4.26 6.78 -1.79
CA THR A 206 -3.88 5.91 -0.67
C THR A 206 -3.98 4.44 -1.07
N GLY A 207 -5.08 4.04 -1.70
CA GLY A 207 -5.23 2.67 -2.21
C GLY A 207 -4.14 2.29 -3.21
N ASP A 208 -3.83 3.18 -4.16
CA ASP A 208 -2.78 2.96 -5.15
C ASP A 208 -1.38 2.87 -4.51
N MET A 209 -1.05 3.72 -3.52
CA MET A 209 0.21 3.63 -2.79
C MET A 209 0.34 2.29 -2.05
N MET A 210 -0.76 1.78 -1.48
CA MET A 210 -0.75 0.48 -0.82
C MET A 210 -0.50 -0.66 -1.80
N ASP A 211 -1.15 -0.64 -2.98
CA ASP A 211 -0.94 -1.66 -4.02
C ASP A 211 0.48 -1.62 -4.57
N HIS A 212 0.98 -0.42 -4.85
CA HIS A 212 2.34 -0.16 -5.30
C HIS A 212 3.36 -0.79 -4.33
N VAL A 213 3.36 -0.34 -3.08
CA VAL A 213 4.31 -0.80 -2.05
C VAL A 213 4.16 -2.30 -1.80
N HIS A 214 2.95 -2.85 -1.90
CA HIS A 214 2.72 -4.27 -1.78
C HIS A 214 3.40 -5.07 -2.90
N LEU A 215 3.22 -4.66 -4.16
CA LEU A 215 3.86 -5.29 -5.30
C LEU A 215 5.38 -5.28 -5.14
N GLU A 216 5.95 -4.20 -4.63
CA GLU A 216 7.38 -4.13 -4.37
C GLU A 216 7.79 -5.05 -3.23
N ASN A 217 7.22 -4.88 -2.04
CA ASN A 217 7.64 -5.57 -0.84
C ASN A 217 7.45 -7.08 -0.91
N PHE A 218 6.37 -7.55 -1.52
CA PHE A 218 5.92 -8.94 -1.43
C PHE A 218 5.92 -9.68 -2.77
N VAL A 219 6.14 -9.00 -3.89
CA VAL A 219 6.20 -9.65 -5.21
C VAL A 219 7.54 -9.44 -5.90
N LEU A 220 8.03 -8.19 -6.00
CA LEU A 220 9.26 -7.87 -6.73
C LEU A 220 10.50 -8.13 -5.87
N PHE A 221 10.61 -7.49 -4.71
CA PHE A 221 11.80 -7.52 -3.86
C PHE A 221 12.20 -8.94 -3.42
N PRO A 222 11.28 -9.85 -3.04
CA PRO A 222 11.65 -11.21 -2.64
C PRO A 222 12.40 -12.00 -3.73
N ARG A 223 12.28 -11.62 -5.02
CA ARG A 223 13.00 -12.25 -6.13
C ARG A 223 14.49 -11.89 -6.16
N TYR A 224 14.90 -10.89 -5.38
CA TYR A 224 16.25 -10.32 -5.37
C TYR A 224 16.93 -10.35 -4.00
N GLU A 225 16.25 -10.89 -3.00
CA GLU A 225 16.81 -11.17 -1.68
C GLU A 225 17.38 -12.59 -1.67
N GLU A 226 18.36 -12.82 -0.80
CA GLU A 226 18.80 -14.18 -0.55
C GLU A 226 17.67 -14.97 0.15
N PRO A 227 17.50 -16.26 -0.17
CA PRO A 227 16.58 -17.10 0.57
C PRO A 227 16.97 -17.05 2.05
N ALA A 228 16.01 -16.77 2.94
CA ALA A 228 16.26 -16.80 4.37
C ALA A 228 16.87 -18.16 4.74
N THR A 229 18.12 -18.13 5.22
CA THR A 229 18.77 -19.34 5.75
C THR A 229 17.97 -19.81 6.95
N SER A 230 17.34 -20.99 6.82
CA SER A 230 16.60 -21.67 7.88
C SER A 230 17.48 -22.04 9.07
#